data_AF-A0A973QUJ1-F1
#
_entry.id   AF-A0A973QUJ1-F1
#
_cell.length_a   1.000
_cell.length_b   1.000
_cell.length_c   1.000
_cell.angle_alpha   90.00
_cell.angle_beta   90.00
_cell.angle_gamma   90.00
#
_symmetry.space_group_name_H-M   'P 1'
#
loop_
_entity.id
_entity.type
_entity.pdbx_description
1 polymer ?
#
loop_
_entity_poly.entity_id
_entity_poly.type
_entity_poly.pdbx_seq_one_letter_code
_entity_poly.pdbx_strand_id
1 'polypeptide(L)' 'DELGPAGRVPPDDVLDAAAAAWSAHRIALGTAASLPDPPETTRDGLPVAIWY' A
#
# COMPACT_ATOMS: atom_id res chain seq x y z
N ASP A 1 5.99 28.64 -8.75
CA ASP A 1 5.94 27.24 -8.30
C ASP A 1 4.75 26.54 -8.88
N GLU A 2 4.97 25.88 -10.01
CA GLU A 2 3.99 25.00 -10.64
C GLU A 2 4.52 23.58 -10.41
N LEU A 3 3.73 22.71 -9.76
CA LEU A 3 4.13 21.33 -9.40
C LEU A 3 4.35 20.41 -10.62
N GLY A 4 4.57 20.97 -11.82
CA GLY A 4 4.65 20.24 -13.07
C GLY A 4 3.39 19.40 -13.34
N PRO A 5 3.50 18.27 -14.05
CA PRO A 5 2.37 17.37 -14.30
C PRO A 5 1.66 16.90 -13.02
N ALA A 6 2.36 16.81 -11.88
CA ALA A 6 1.76 16.42 -10.61
C ALA A 6 0.74 17.45 -10.09
N GLY A 7 0.87 18.73 -10.46
CA GLY A 7 -0.13 19.76 -10.15
C GLY A 7 -1.45 19.60 -10.91
N ARG A 8 -1.51 18.68 -11.89
CA ARG A 8 -2.73 18.31 -12.64
C ARG A 8 -3.35 17.01 -12.14
N VAL A 9 -2.63 16.30 -11.27
CA VAL A 9 -3.07 15.03 -10.70
C VAL A 9 -3.93 15.36 -9.48
N PRO A 10 -5.13 14.77 -9.36
CA PRO A 10 -5.92 14.85 -8.15
C PRO A 10 -5.08 14.57 -6.89
N PRO A 11 -5.20 15.36 -5.80
CA PRO A 11 -4.35 15.18 -4.62
C PRO A 11 -4.38 13.77 -4.03
N ASP A 12 -5.51 13.08 -4.14
CA ASP A 12 -5.70 11.69 -3.75
C ASP A 12 -4.80 10.72 -4.53
N ASP A 13 -4.62 10.89 -5.84
CA ASP A 13 -3.71 10.05 -6.64
C ASP A 13 -2.24 10.19 -6.17
N VAL A 14 -1.83 11.39 -5.72
CA VAL A 14 -0.49 11.61 -5.14
C VAL A 14 -0.36 10.89 -3.80
N LEU A 15 -1.41 10.94 -2.97
CA LEU A 15 -1.44 10.24 -1.69
C LEU A 15 -1.45 8.73 -1.86
N ASP A 16 -2.21 8.21 -2.83
CA ASP A 16 -2.26 6.79 -3.16
C ASP A 16 -0.91 6.27 -3.66
N ALA A 17 -0.23 7.03 -4.53
CA ALA A 17 1.11 6.70 -4.98
C ALA A 17 2.12 6.67 -3.81
N ALA A 18 2.03 7.63 -2.90
CA ALA A 18 2.87 7.67 -1.70
C ALA A 18 2.60 6.48 -0.77
N ALA A 19 1.33 6.13 -0.55
CA ALA A 19 0.92 4.98 0.26
C ALA A 19 1.44 3.66 -0.35
N ALA A 20 1.28 3.47 -1.65
CA ALA A 20 1.79 2.31 -2.37
C ALA A 20 3.32 2.18 -2.27
N ALA A 21 4.05 3.28 -2.45
CA ALA A 21 5.51 3.29 -2.34
C ALA A 21 5.99 2.99 -0.91
N TRP A 22 5.32 3.54 0.10
CA TRP A 22 5.63 3.28 1.51
C TRP A 22 5.38 1.80 1.88
N SER A 23 4.24 1.24 1.50
CA SER A 23 3.93 -0.17 1.70
C SER A 23 4.93 -1.10 1.01
N ALA A 24 5.27 -0.82 -0.25
CA ALA A 24 6.25 -1.59 -1.01
C ALA A 24 7.63 -1.58 -0.35
N HIS A 25 8.06 -0.44 0.20
CA HIS A 25 9.31 -0.33 0.92
C HIS A 25 9.35 -1.24 2.16
N ARG A 26 8.27 -1.26 2.96
CA ARG A 26 8.19 -2.12 4.15
C ARG A 26 8.15 -3.60 3.81
N ILE A 27 7.46 -3.97 2.72
CA ILE A 27 7.48 -5.33 2.18
C ILE A 27 8.91 -5.71 1.76
N ALA A 28 9.61 -4.84 1.03
CA ALA A 28 10.99 -5.09 0.61
C ALA A 28 11.96 -5.23 1.79
N LEU A 29 11.72 -4.53 2.90
CA LEU A 29 12.50 -4.63 4.13
C LEU A 29 12.07 -5.79 5.05
N GLY A 30 11.00 -6.53 4.72
CA GLY A 30 10.46 -7.58 5.59
C GLY A 30 9.88 -7.05 6.91
N THR A 31 9.49 -5.77 6.94
CA THR A 31 8.91 -5.11 8.12
C THR A 31 7.42 -4.81 7.95
N ALA A 32 6.82 -5.30 6.88
CA ALA A 32 5.41 -5.13 6.59
C ALA A 32 4.52 -5.82 7.64
N ALA A 33 3.31 -5.29 7.81
CA ALA A 33 2.26 -5.87 8.62
C ALA A 33 0.99 -6.09 7.78
N SER A 34 0.08 -6.91 8.29
CA SER A 34 -1.18 -7.23 7.64
C SER A 34 -2.38 -6.65 8.40
N LEU A 35 -3.48 -6.42 7.69
CA LEU A 35 -4.80 -6.21 8.28
C LEU A 35 -5.79 -7.22 7.67
N PRO A 36 -6.42 -8.11 8.45
CA PRO A 36 -6.14 -8.34 9.87
C PRO A 36 -4.73 -8.93 10.11
N ASP A 37 -4.27 -8.84 11.37
CA ASP A 37 -3.07 -9.54 11.86
C ASP A 37 -3.50 -10.49 13.01
N PRO A 38 -3.47 -11.81 12.80
CA PRO A 38 -2.97 -12.50 11.61
C PRO A 38 -3.94 -12.40 10.40
N PRO A 39 -3.46 -12.58 9.15
CA PRO A 39 -4.32 -12.71 7.99
C PRO A 39 -5.35 -13.80 8.17
N GLU A 40 -6.57 -13.55 7.72
CA GLU A 40 -7.58 -14.60 7.63
C GLU A 40 -7.20 -15.60 6.54
N THR A 41 -7.72 -16.83 6.63
CA THR A 41 -7.41 -17.88 5.65
C THR A 41 -8.69 -18.40 5.00
N THR A 42 -8.70 -18.51 3.67
CA THR A 42 -9.81 -19.13 2.94
C THR A 42 -9.85 -20.65 3.19
N ARG A 43 -10.94 -21.31 2.77
CA ARG A 43 -11.03 -22.78 2.82
C ARG A 43 -9.88 -23.48 2.10
N ASP A 44 -9.34 -22.87 1.05
CA ASP A 44 -8.26 -23.42 0.23
C ASP A 44 -6.86 -23.03 0.75
N GLY A 45 -6.77 -22.39 1.92
CA GLY A 45 -5.49 -22.03 2.53
C GLY A 45 -4.89 -20.71 2.05
N LEU A 46 -5.63 -19.88 1.31
CA LEU A 46 -5.12 -18.60 0.81
C LEU A 46 -5.26 -17.51 1.88
N PRO A 47 -4.23 -16.65 2.09
CA PRO A 47 -4.34 -15.53 3.01
C PRO A 47 -5.24 -14.43 2.45
N VAL A 48 -6.06 -13.84 3.31
CA VAL A 48 -6.91 -12.68 3.03
C VAL A 48 -6.47 -11.55 3.96
N ALA A 49 -5.74 -10.59 3.41
CA ALA A 49 -5.28 -9.41 4.14
C ALA A 49 -4.86 -8.26 3.21
N ILE A 50 -4.84 -7.05 3.75
CA ILE A 50 -4.14 -5.88 3.20
C ILE A 50 -2.74 -5.82 3.81
N TRP A 51 -1.70 -5.64 2.98
CA TRP A 51 -0.31 -5.55 3.40
C TRP A 51 0.23 -4.13 3.27
N TYR A 52 1.03 -3.69 4.24
CA TYR A 52 1.62 -2.34 4.30
C TYR A 52 2.91 -2.28 5.12
#